data_AF-A0A968LSK5-F1
#
_entry.id   AF-A0A968LSK5-F1
#
_cell.length_a   1.000
_cell.length_b   1.000
_cell.length_c   1.000
_cell.angle_alpha   90.00
_cell.angle_beta   90.00
_cell.angle_gamma   90.00
#
_symmetry.space_group_name_H-M   'P 1'
#
loop_
_entity.id
_entity.type
_entity.pdbx_description
1 polymer ?
#
loop_
_entity_poly.entity_id
_entity_poly.type
_entity_poly.pdbx_seq_one_letter_code
_entity_poly.pdbx_strand_id
1 'polypeptide(L)'
;IPFCLIGIWVTIDPVLRSWGLSSDGTWGTWEVSSDADGLPRAPIKTMVIVAFVLLLLQSISQAIKYFAILMGYSQVAQALKAETEENIPFE
;
A
#
# COMPACT_ATOMS: atom_id res chain seq x y z
N ILE A 1 -7.70 -5.47 -3.76
CA ILE A 1 -8.56 -4.42 -3.16
C ILE A 1 -8.93 -4.72 -1.70
N PRO A 2 -9.73 -5.73 -1.32
CA PRO A 2 -10.19 -5.90 0.07
C PRO A 2 -9.03 -6.08 1.06
N PHE A 3 -8.00 -6.83 0.69
CA PHE A 3 -6.77 -6.99 1.48
C PHE A 3 -6.06 -5.65 1.74
N CYS A 4 -5.89 -4.80 0.72
CA CYS A 4 -5.26 -3.49 0.90
C CYS A 4 -6.09 -2.56 1.78
N LEU A 5 -7.43 -2.59 1.67
CA LEU A 5 -8.32 -1.79 2.50
C LEU A 5 -8.24 -2.19 3.97
N ILE A 6 -8.28 -3.50 4.26
CA ILE A 6 -8.11 -4.03 5.63
C ILE A 6 -6.70 -3.69 6.15
N GLY A 7 -5.68 -3.85 5.32
CA GLY A 7 -4.30 -3.53 5.65
C GLY A 7 -4.14 -2.06 6.08
N ILE A 8 -4.69 -1.13 5.30
CA ILE A 8 -4.71 0.31 5.63
C ILE A 8 -5.47 0.54 6.94
N TRP A 9 -6.68 0.01 7.08
CA TRP A 9 -7.50 0.21 8.27
C TRP A 9 -6.80 -0.24 9.55
N VAL A 10 -6.22 -1.45 9.55
CA VAL A 10 -5.49 -1.99 10.70
C VAL A 10 -4.19 -1.23 10.99
N THR A 11 -3.55 -0.63 9.98
CA THR A 11 -2.26 0.06 10.15
C THR A 11 -2.37 1.54 10.52
N ILE A 12 -3.53 2.18 10.36
CA ILE A 12 -3.72 3.59 10.72
C ILE A 12 -3.48 3.84 12.22
N ASP A 13 -4.17 3.11 13.10
CA ASP A 13 -4.04 3.27 14.55
C ASP A 13 -2.60 3.08 15.09
N PRO A 14 -1.86 2.01 14.74
CA PRO A 14 -0.51 1.82 15.23
C PRO A 14 0.48 2.83 14.63
N VAL A 15 0.22 3.39 13.45
CA VAL A 15 1.03 4.47 12.86
C VAL A 15 0.78 5.77 13.61
N LEU A 16 -0.48 6.19 13.80
CA LEU A 16 -0.80 7.42 14.53
C LEU A 16 -0.24 7.43 15.96
N ARG A 17 -0.34 6.30 16.66
CA ARG A 17 0.29 6.13 17.99
C ARG A 17 1.82 6.27 17.94
N SER A 18 2.46 5.78 16.88
CA SER A 18 3.92 5.92 16.71
C SER A 18 4.35 7.36 16.47
N TRP A 19 3.46 8.19 15.90
CA TRP A 19 3.63 9.65 15.75
C TRP A 19 3.29 10.44 17.02
N GLY A 20 2.96 9.77 18.13
CA GLY A 20 2.68 10.41 19.41
C GLY A 20 1.22 10.76 19.65
N LEU A 21 0.27 10.30 18.81
CA LEU A 21 -1.15 10.49 19.10
C LEU A 21 -1.56 9.65 20.31
N SER A 22 -1.85 10.33 21.43
CA SER A 22 -2.38 9.71 22.64
C SER A 22 -3.88 9.49 22.51
N SER A 23 -4.43 8.54 23.28
CA SER A 23 -5.87 8.21 23.29
C SER A 23 -6.79 9.38 23.65
N ASP A 24 -6.23 10.43 24.26
CA ASP A 24 -6.92 11.66 24.66
C ASP A 24 -6.94 12.73 23.53
N GLY A 25 -6.44 12.40 22.34
CA GLY A 25 -6.35 13.32 21.20
C GLY A 25 -5.18 14.32 21.26
N THR A 26 -4.37 14.24 22.32
CA THR A 26 -3.16 15.05 22.47
C THR A 26 -1.97 14.44 21.73
N TRP A 27 -1.14 15.30 21.14
CA TRP A 27 0.09 14.91 20.47
C TRP A 27 1.25 14.97 21.47
N GLY A 28 1.84 13.80 21.75
CA GLY A 28 3.00 13.62 22.60
C GLY A 28 4.29 13.40 21.81
N THR A 29 5.28 12.84 22.48
CA THR A 29 6.58 12.50 21.87
C THR A 29 6.45 11.27 20.97
N TRP A 30 7.27 11.21 19.93
CA TRP A 30 7.25 10.14 18.95
C TRP A 30 7.78 8.85 19.57
N GLU A 31 7.36 7.69 19.05
CA GLU A 31 7.87 6.41 19.51
C GLU A 31 9.34 6.26 19.08
N VAL A 32 10.22 6.28 20.07
CA VAL A 32 11.67 6.18 19.91
C VAL A 32 12.15 4.81 20.41
N SER A 33 12.98 4.15 19.61
CA SER A 33 13.59 2.87 19.99
C SER A 33 14.68 3.06 21.03
N SER A 34 14.51 2.49 22.24
CA SER A 34 15.61 2.43 23.22
C SER A 34 16.73 1.47 22.80
N ASP A 35 16.43 0.51 21.90
CA ASP A 35 17.36 -0.53 21.42
C ASP A 35 18.13 -0.14 20.14
N ALA A 36 17.75 0.97 19.50
CA ALA A 36 18.35 1.42 18.24
C ALA A 36 18.84 2.87 18.35
N ASP A 37 19.52 3.19 19.45
CA ASP A 37 20.15 4.49 19.70
C ASP A 37 19.23 5.72 19.47
N GLY A 38 17.96 5.59 19.82
CA GLY A 38 17.01 6.69 19.66
C GLY A 38 16.40 6.84 18.27
N LEU A 39 16.48 5.84 17.39
CA LEU A 39 15.88 5.94 16.05
C LEU A 39 14.35 6.15 16.14
N PRO A 40 13.80 7.17 15.47
CA PRO A 40 12.36 7.36 15.34
C PRO A 40 11.75 6.20 14.55
N ARG A 41 10.82 5.45 15.15
CA ARG A 41 10.15 4.29 14.50
C ARG A 41 8.93 4.70 13.67
N ALA A 42 8.44 5.91 13.84
CA ALA A 42 7.24 6.38 13.15
C ALA A 42 7.37 6.43 11.61
N PRO A 43 8.51 6.87 11.01
CA PRO A 43 8.69 6.90 9.55
C PRO A 43 8.71 5.52 8.90
N ILE A 44 9.25 4.50 9.58
CA ILE A 44 9.26 3.14 9.00
C ILE A 44 7.86 2.52 9.05
N LYS A 45 7.08 2.86 10.08
CA LYS A 45 5.70 2.40 10.23
C LYS A 45 4.77 3.03 9.20
N THR A 46 5.01 4.29 8.80
CA THR A 46 4.23 4.94 7.73
C THR A 46 4.47 4.32 6.35
N MET A 47 5.67 3.79 6.09
CA MET A 47 5.97 3.11 4.82
C MET A 47 5.07 1.90 4.56
N VAL A 48 4.52 1.28 5.61
CA VAL A 48 3.54 0.20 5.48
C VAL A 48 2.24 0.72 4.84
N ILE A 49 1.74 1.89 5.27
CA ILE A 49 0.56 2.51 4.67
C ILE A 49 0.85 2.89 3.22
N VAL A 50 2.01 3.48 2.94
CA VAL A 50 2.44 3.85 1.58
C VAL A 50 2.44 2.62 0.67
N ALA A 51 3.01 1.49 1.13
CA ALA A 51 3.02 0.25 0.37
C ALA A 51 1.60 -0.25 0.03
N PHE A 52 0.68 -0.26 1.00
CA PHE A 52 -0.70 -0.67 0.75
C PHE A 52 -1.45 0.28 -0.19
N VAL A 53 -1.20 1.60 -0.10
CA VAL A 53 -1.79 2.59 -1.02
C VAL A 53 -1.28 2.38 -2.45
N LEU A 54 0.02 2.17 -2.64
CA LEU A 54 0.60 1.89 -3.95
C LEU A 54 0.06 0.58 -4.53
N LEU A 55 -0.07 -0.47 -3.72
CA LEU A 55 -0.69 -1.74 -4.15
C LEU A 55 -2.18 -1.57 -4.47
N LEU A 56 -2.91 -0.76 -3.71
CA LEU A 56 -4.30 -0.46 -3.99
C LEU A 56 -4.44 0.23 -5.35
N LEU A 57 -3.60 1.23 -5.64
CA LEU A 57 -3.57 1.92 -6.91
C LEU A 57 -3.29 0.97 -8.08
N GLN A 58 -2.32 0.07 -7.93
CA GLN A 58 -2.03 -0.97 -8.92
C GLN A 58 -3.25 -1.89 -9.15
N SER A 59 -3.92 -2.31 -8.07
CA SER A 59 -5.09 -3.19 -8.17
C SER A 59 -6.28 -2.50 -8.84
N ILE A 60 -6.46 -1.19 -8.63
CA ILE A 60 -7.49 -0.40 -9.32
C ILE A 60 -7.16 -0.29 -10.81
N SER A 61 -5.91 0.01 -11.16
CA SER A 61 -5.46 0.06 -12.55
C SER A 61 -5.74 -1.26 -13.29
N GLN A 62 -5.39 -2.40 -12.69
CA GLN A 62 -5.69 -3.71 -13.27
C GLN A 62 -7.20 -3.98 -13.36
N ALA A 63 -7.98 -3.64 -12.33
CA ALA A 63 -9.44 -3.83 -12.35
C ALA A 63 -10.10 -3.06 -13.50
N ILE A 64 -9.66 -1.83 -13.77
CA ILE A 64 -10.14 -1.02 -14.90
C ILE A 64 -9.78 -1.69 -16.24
N LYS A 65 -8.53 -2.15 -16.40
CA LYS A 65 -8.10 -2.85 -17.63
C LYS A 65 -8.95 -4.10 -17.90
N TYR A 66 -9.19 -4.93 -16.88
CA TYR A 66 -10.07 -6.11 -16.99
C TYR A 66 -11.52 -5.72 -17.30
N PHE A 67 -12.04 -4.66 -16.69
CA PHE A 67 -13.38 -4.16 -16.98
C PHE A 67 -13.53 -3.68 -18.43
N ALA A 68 -12.50 -3.00 -18.97
CA ALA A 68 -12.48 -2.60 -20.37
C ALA A 68 -12.50 -3.81 -21.33
N ILE A 69 -11.80 -4.89 -20.98
CA ILE A 69 -11.84 -6.14 -21.75
C ILE A 69 -13.26 -6.73 -21.76
N LEU A 70 -13.94 -6.75 -20.61
CA LEU A 70 -15.34 -7.20 -20.52
C LEU A 70 -16.30 -6.34 -21.35
N MET A 71 -15.99 -5.06 -21.53
CA MET A 71 -16.76 -4.14 -22.39
C MET A 71 -16.41 -4.29 -23.89
N GLY A 72 -15.47 -5.18 -24.25
CA GLY A 72 -15.13 -5.49 -25.64
C GLY A 72 -13.94 -4.70 -26.21
N TYR A 73 -13.20 -3.96 -25.38
CA TYR A 73 -12.00 -3.24 -25.83
C TYR A 73 -10.82 -4.20 -26.05
N SER A 74 -10.74 -4.80 -27.24
CA SER A 74 -9.72 -5.77 -27.64
C SER A 74 -8.28 -5.22 -27.63
N GLN A 75 -8.11 -3.93 -27.88
CA GLN A 75 -6.82 -3.23 -27.79
C GLN A 75 -6.20 -3.26 -26.38
N VAL A 76 -7.04 -3.20 -25.33
CA VAL A 76 -6.58 -3.29 -23.93
C VAL A 76 -6.15 -4.73 -23.59
N ALA A 77 -6.81 -5.73 -24.18
CA ALA A 77 -6.43 -7.13 -24.01
C ALA A 77 -5.03 -7.43 -24.56
N GLN A 78 -4.65 -6.82 -25.70
CA GLN A 78 -3.31 -6.96 -26.27
C GLN A 78 -2.24 -6.30 -25.39
N ALA A 79 -2.50 -5.07 -24.91
CA ALA A 79 -1.59 -4.37 -24.01
C ALA A 79 -1.38 -5.14 -22.70
N LEU A 80 -2.42 -5.73 -22.13
CA LEU A 80 -2.33 -6.52 -20.90
C LEU A 80 -1.54 -7.83 -21.07
N LYS A 81 -1.66 -8.48 -22.24
CA LYS A 81 -0.85 -9.67 -22.56
C LYS A 81 0.64 -9.33 -22.67
N ALA A 82 0.98 -8.24 -23.36
CA ALA A 82 2.37 -7.79 -23.46
C ALA A 82 2.99 -7.51 -22.07
N GLU A 83 2.26 -6.85 -21.18
CA GLU A 83 2.70 -6.60 -19.79
C GLU A 83 2.95 -7.90 -18.99
N THR A 84 2.25 -8.99 -19.32
CA THR A 84 2.32 -10.26 -18.57
C THR A 84 3.35 -11.23 -19.17
N GLU A 85 3.48 -11.25 -20.51
CA GLU A 85 4.34 -12.19 -21.24
C GLU A 85 5.78 -11.69 -21.39
N GLU A 86 6.03 -10.38 -21.44
CA GLU A 86 7.38 -9.81 -21.61
C GLU A 86 8.24 -9.92 -20.33
N ASN A 87 7.62 -10.22 -19.17
CA ASN A 87 8.28 -10.19 -17.85
C ASN A 87 8.38 -11.55 -17.15
N ILE A 88 8.34 -12.65 -17.91
CA ILE A 88 8.65 -13.98 -17.40
C ILE A 88 10.01 -14.42 -17.96
N PRO A 89 11.12 -14.09 -17.26
CA PRO A 89 12.39 -14.76 -17.51
C PRO A 89 12.26 -16.20 -16.98
N PHE A 90 11.68 -17.08 -17.78
CA PHE A 90 11.85 -18.51 -17.59
C PHE A 90 13.13 -18.92 -18.35
N GLU A 91 14.29 -18.69 -17.72
CA GLU A 91 15.52 -19.45 -17.93
C GLU A 91 16.18 -19.74 -16.58
#